data_AF-A0A9E3XPL3-F1
#
_entry.id   AF-A0A9E3XPL3-F1
#
_cell.length_a   1.000
_cell.length_b   1.000
_cell.length_c   1.000
_cell.angle_alpha   90.00
_cell.angle_beta   90.00
_cell.angle_gamma   90.00
#
_symmetry.space_group_name_H-M   'P 1'
#
loop_
_entity.id
_entity.type
_entity.pdbx_description
1 polymer ?
#
loop_
_entity_poly.entity_id
_entity_poly.type
_entity_poly.pdbx_seq_one_letter_code
_entity_poly.pdbx_strand_id
1 'polypeptide(L)'
;MEGSVSSTAGSALEELLDVSPQVDAAVVLERDGGRLVASAPATSNRAADQLAATCVRIVQAAEQARRELGREPVVQVEVATPDGHVFVVTDAAWIVAAVTDADPTVGLVFYDLKTTLRAVREAHAGSNGAARNGAAPVGVVSTSTGDDSTASGDDDSATASAADDSSSGESAPKPAKWRRRNK
;
A
#
# COMPACT_ATOMS: atom_id res chain seq x y z
N MET A 1 -2.26 6.89 18.66
CA MET A 1 -1.81 5.50 18.41
C MET A 1 -0.91 5.38 17.16
N GLU A 2 -0.81 6.40 16.28
CA GLU A 2 0.07 6.38 15.10
C GLU A 2 1.58 6.22 15.39
N GLY A 3 2.04 6.65 16.56
CA GLY A 3 3.48 6.62 16.90
C GLY A 3 4.11 5.22 16.94
N SER A 4 3.34 4.17 17.29
CA SER A 4 3.88 2.80 17.42
C SER A 4 4.09 2.12 16.06
N VAL A 5 3.24 2.41 15.07
CA VAL A 5 3.35 1.80 13.72
C VAL A 5 4.49 2.47 12.95
N SER A 6 4.61 3.80 13.05
CA SER A 6 5.71 4.54 12.42
C SER A 6 7.07 4.11 12.97
N SER A 7 7.20 3.90 14.29
CA SER A 7 8.46 3.40 14.88
C SER A 7 8.82 2.00 14.40
N THR A 8 7.86 1.06 14.36
CA THR A 8 8.15 -0.31 13.90
C THR A 8 8.39 -0.38 12.39
N ALA A 9 7.66 0.41 11.59
CA ALA A 9 7.92 0.54 10.16
C ALA A 9 9.29 1.15 9.89
N GLY A 10 9.73 2.13 10.69
CA GLY A 10 11.07 2.68 10.65
C GLY A 10 12.14 1.61 10.89
N SER A 11 12.02 0.84 11.98
CA SER A 11 12.96 -0.25 12.29
C SER A 11 12.99 -1.34 11.21
N ALA A 12 11.84 -1.69 10.62
CA ALA A 12 11.80 -2.66 9.52
C ALA A 12 12.49 -2.15 8.25
N LEU A 13 12.49 -0.84 8.01
CA LEU A 13 13.26 -0.24 6.91
C LEU A 13 14.76 -0.15 7.23
N GLU A 14 15.14 0.12 8.47
CA GLU A 14 16.55 0.09 8.88
C GLU A 14 17.14 -1.32 8.70
N GLU A 15 16.41 -2.36 9.14
CA GLU A 15 16.81 -3.75 8.91
C GLU A 15 16.93 -4.10 7.42
N LEU A 16 15.99 -3.62 6.59
CA LEU A 16 16.05 -3.79 5.13
C LEU A 16 17.35 -3.24 4.55
N LEU A 17 17.77 -2.04 4.95
CA LEU A 17 19.00 -1.42 4.45
C LEU A 17 20.26 -2.14 4.94
N ASP A 18 20.23 -2.71 6.14
CA ASP A 18 21.34 -3.48 6.69
C ASP A 18 21.55 -4.81 5.96
N VAL A 19 20.47 -5.48 5.56
CA VAL A 19 20.53 -6.80 4.89
C VAL A 19 20.54 -6.72 3.36
N SER A 20 20.15 -5.59 2.79
CA SER A 20 20.01 -5.38 1.34
C SER A 20 20.86 -4.19 0.87
N PRO A 21 22.19 -4.39 0.67
CA PRO A 21 23.12 -3.31 0.33
C PRO A 21 22.88 -2.66 -1.04
N GLN A 22 21.97 -3.22 -1.85
CA GLN A 22 21.56 -2.67 -3.14
C GLN A 22 20.48 -1.59 -2.98
N VAL A 23 19.83 -1.51 -1.81
CA VAL A 23 18.79 -0.53 -1.51
C VAL A 23 19.43 0.74 -0.96
N ASP A 24 19.30 1.83 -1.71
CA ASP A 24 19.81 3.15 -1.32
C ASP A 24 18.87 3.87 -0.37
N ALA A 25 17.56 3.71 -0.62
CA ALA A 25 16.50 4.30 0.18
C ALA A 25 15.20 3.53 0.02
N ALA A 26 14.35 3.57 1.04
CA ALA A 26 13.05 2.94 1.06
C ALA A 26 12.01 3.76 1.83
N VAL A 27 10.74 3.55 1.51
CA VAL A 27 9.59 4.21 2.15
C VAL A 27 8.46 3.21 2.40
N VAL A 28 7.72 3.43 3.48
CA VAL A 28 6.45 2.76 3.77
C VAL A 28 5.35 3.81 3.70
N LEU A 29 4.29 3.51 2.96
CA LEU A 29 3.10 4.34 2.86
C LEU A 29 1.84 3.55 3.18
N GLU A 30 0.83 4.24 3.67
CA GLU A 30 -0.54 3.74 3.59
C GLU A 30 -0.98 3.73 2.12
N ARG A 31 -1.61 2.62 1.69
CA ARG A 31 -2.15 2.49 0.33
C ARG A 31 -3.30 3.47 0.11
N ASP A 32 -4.12 3.66 1.12
CA ASP A 32 -5.17 4.68 1.10
C ASP A 32 -4.58 6.05 1.44
N GLY A 33 -4.92 7.06 0.67
CA GLY A 33 -4.40 8.43 0.81
C GLY A 33 -2.90 8.62 0.52
N GLY A 34 -2.08 7.57 0.45
CA GLY A 34 -0.66 7.66 0.10
C GLY A 34 0.20 8.31 1.19
N ARG A 35 -0.23 8.27 2.45
CA ARG A 35 0.46 8.91 3.56
C ARG A 35 1.79 8.23 3.85
N LEU A 36 2.87 8.99 3.91
CA LEU A 36 4.18 8.50 4.34
C LEU A 36 4.15 8.12 5.82
N VAL A 37 4.55 6.88 6.12
CA VAL A 37 4.57 6.31 7.48
C VAL A 37 5.98 6.20 8.02
N ALA A 38 6.93 5.81 7.16
CA ALA A 38 8.35 5.70 7.49
C ALA A 38 9.22 5.82 6.23
N SER A 39 10.48 6.22 6.41
CA SER A 39 11.50 6.25 5.37
C SER A 39 12.86 5.90 5.92
N ALA A 40 13.69 5.19 5.15
CA ALA A 40 15.09 4.90 5.46
C ALA A 40 15.98 5.13 4.23
N PRO A 41 17.25 5.57 4.39
CA PRO A 41 17.78 6.12 5.62
C PRO A 41 16.96 7.34 6.04
N ALA A 42 17.12 7.83 7.27
CA ALA A 42 16.46 9.04 7.75
C ALA A 42 16.97 10.25 6.94
N THR A 43 16.43 10.41 5.73
CA THR A 43 16.76 11.45 4.77
C THR A 43 15.96 12.71 5.08
N SER A 44 16.27 13.80 4.40
CA SER A 44 15.46 15.02 4.51
C SER A 44 13.99 14.69 4.17
N ASN A 45 13.05 15.23 4.96
CA ASN A 45 11.62 14.93 4.80
C ASN A 45 11.15 15.14 3.34
N ARG A 46 11.70 16.15 2.65
CA ARG A 46 11.39 16.46 1.25
C ARG A 46 11.71 15.32 0.27
N ALA A 47 12.84 14.64 0.41
CA ALA A 47 13.24 13.58 -0.51
C ALA A 47 12.35 12.35 -0.33
N ALA A 48 12.06 11.99 0.92
CA ALA A 48 11.13 10.92 1.26
C ALA A 48 9.71 11.24 0.75
N ASP A 49 9.22 12.47 0.94
CA ASP A 49 7.92 12.93 0.44
C ASP A 49 7.83 12.85 -1.10
N GLN A 50 8.92 13.23 -1.80
CA GLN A 50 8.95 13.18 -3.26
C GLN A 50 8.96 11.73 -3.77
N LEU A 51 9.71 10.84 -3.13
CA LEU A 51 9.71 9.42 -3.44
C LEU A 51 8.31 8.83 -3.19
N ALA A 52 7.74 9.10 -2.02
CA ALA A 52 6.40 8.69 -1.63
C ALA A 52 5.34 9.09 -2.68
N ALA A 53 5.29 10.36 -3.04
CA ALA A 53 4.36 10.88 -4.05
C ALA A 53 4.59 10.24 -5.44
N THR A 54 5.82 9.87 -5.76
CA THR A 54 6.13 9.19 -7.02
C THR A 54 5.67 7.74 -7.01
N CYS A 55 5.87 7.00 -5.93
CA CYS A 55 5.40 5.63 -5.77
C CYS A 55 3.87 5.53 -5.83
N VAL A 56 3.14 6.48 -5.23
CA VAL A 56 1.68 6.55 -5.34
C VAL A 56 1.25 6.68 -6.81
N ARG A 57 1.89 7.57 -7.58
CA ARG A 57 1.59 7.74 -9.01
C ARG A 57 1.92 6.49 -9.84
N ILE A 58 3.02 5.82 -9.53
CA ILE A 58 3.41 4.55 -10.18
C ILE A 58 2.34 3.49 -9.96
N VAL A 59 1.90 3.30 -8.71
CA VAL A 59 0.85 2.32 -8.38
C VAL A 59 -0.47 2.69 -9.05
N GLN A 60 -0.87 3.96 -9.04
CA GLN A 60 -2.08 4.42 -9.73
C GLN A 60 -2.04 4.16 -11.24
N ALA A 61 -0.91 4.45 -11.89
CA ALA A 61 -0.74 4.19 -13.32
C ALA A 61 -0.78 2.69 -13.64
N ALA A 62 -0.11 1.86 -12.83
CA ALA A 62 -0.14 0.41 -12.98
C ALA A 62 -1.55 -0.17 -12.74
N GLU A 63 -2.27 0.33 -11.74
CA GLU A 63 -3.66 -0.03 -11.45
C GLU A 63 -4.62 0.39 -12.55
N GLN A 64 -4.36 1.51 -13.23
CA GLN A 64 -5.15 1.90 -14.40
C GLN A 64 -4.89 0.95 -15.58
N ALA A 65 -3.62 0.73 -15.92
CA ALA A 65 -3.24 -0.16 -17.02
C ALA A 65 -3.77 -1.59 -16.82
N ARG A 66 -3.70 -2.14 -15.59
CA ARG A 66 -4.19 -3.49 -15.33
C ARG A 66 -5.72 -3.60 -15.45
N ARG A 67 -6.49 -2.54 -15.13
CA ARG A 67 -7.95 -2.53 -15.34
C ARG A 67 -8.31 -2.58 -16.82
N GLU A 68 -7.63 -1.77 -17.63
CA GLU A 68 -7.81 -1.74 -19.08
C GLU A 68 -7.48 -3.10 -19.72
N LEU A 69 -6.51 -3.82 -19.15
CA LEU A 69 -6.10 -5.16 -19.60
C LEU A 69 -6.90 -6.31 -18.96
N GLY A 70 -7.86 -6.03 -18.07
CA GLY A 70 -8.63 -7.06 -17.36
C GLY A 70 -7.77 -8.00 -16.50
N ARG A 71 -6.73 -7.46 -15.86
CA ARG A 71 -5.76 -8.22 -15.03
C ARG A 71 -6.04 -8.06 -13.54
N GLU A 72 -5.46 -9.00 -12.79
CA GLU A 72 -5.44 -8.99 -11.33
C GLU A 72 -4.82 -7.71 -10.75
N PRO A 73 -5.17 -7.32 -9.51
CA PRO A 73 -4.61 -6.15 -8.83
C PRO A 73 -3.08 -6.12 -8.82
N VAL A 74 -2.52 -4.92 -8.82
CA VAL A 74 -1.06 -4.75 -8.78
C VAL A 74 -0.55 -5.20 -7.42
N VAL A 75 0.44 -6.09 -7.44
CA VAL A 75 1.13 -6.57 -6.24
C VAL A 75 2.58 -6.11 -6.18
N GLN A 76 3.19 -5.84 -7.34
CA GLN A 76 4.54 -5.31 -7.44
C GLN A 76 4.74 -4.56 -8.77
N VAL A 77 5.63 -3.57 -8.77
CA VAL A 77 6.05 -2.81 -9.95
C VAL A 77 7.57 -2.60 -9.87
N GLU A 78 8.22 -2.70 -11.01
CA GLU A 78 9.59 -2.24 -11.22
C GLU A 78 9.56 -1.12 -12.26
N VAL A 79 10.30 -0.04 -11.98
CA VAL A 79 10.59 1.02 -12.94
C VAL A 79 12.10 1.13 -13.09
N ALA A 80 12.63 0.60 -14.19
CA ALA A 80 14.04 0.70 -14.53
C ALA A 80 14.32 2.03 -15.26
N THR A 81 15.39 2.70 -14.86
CA THR A 81 15.93 3.90 -15.51
C THR A 81 17.43 3.74 -15.72
N PRO A 82 18.08 4.55 -16.59
CA PRO A 82 19.53 4.48 -16.76
C PRO A 82 20.33 4.77 -15.48
N ASP A 83 19.74 5.50 -14.53
CA ASP A 83 20.40 5.95 -13.30
C ASP A 83 20.08 5.06 -12.09
N GLY A 84 19.14 4.12 -12.22
CA GLY A 84 18.68 3.32 -11.10
C GLY A 84 17.28 2.75 -11.29
N HIS A 85 16.81 2.01 -10.28
CA HIS A 85 15.50 1.37 -10.30
C HIS A 85 14.63 1.87 -9.15
N VAL A 86 13.32 1.89 -9.39
CA VAL A 86 12.31 2.04 -8.34
C VAL A 86 11.50 0.75 -8.27
N PHE A 87 11.52 0.12 -7.11
CA PHE A 87 10.75 -1.08 -6.81
C PHE A 87 9.60 -0.70 -5.89
N VAL A 88 8.41 -1.24 -6.18
CA VAL A 88 7.22 -1.05 -5.34
C VAL A 88 6.58 -2.41 -5.11
N VAL A 89 6.25 -2.73 -3.87
CA VAL A 89 5.37 -3.84 -3.50
C VAL A 89 4.17 -3.28 -2.74
N THR A 90 2.99 -3.82 -3.00
CA THR A 90 1.77 -3.32 -2.37
C THR A 90 0.77 -4.43 -2.11
N ASP A 91 0.02 -4.29 -1.02
CA ASP A 91 -1.15 -5.10 -0.68
C ASP A 91 -2.36 -4.20 -0.44
N ALA A 92 -3.46 -4.69 0.13
CA ALA A 92 -4.66 -3.88 0.34
C ALA A 92 -4.48 -2.62 1.22
N ALA A 93 -3.47 -2.58 2.09
CA ALA A 93 -3.32 -1.54 3.11
C ALA A 93 -2.01 -0.74 2.99
N TRP A 94 -0.97 -1.33 2.43
CA TRP A 94 0.39 -0.77 2.48
C TRP A 94 1.06 -0.74 1.10
N ILE A 95 1.96 0.22 0.96
CA ILE A 95 2.94 0.31 -0.12
C ILE A 95 4.31 0.33 0.54
N VAL A 96 5.21 -0.55 0.12
CA VAL A 96 6.64 -0.46 0.44
C VAL A 96 7.38 -0.26 -0.86
N ALA A 97 8.24 0.74 -0.92
CA ALA A 97 9.01 1.05 -2.10
C ALA A 97 10.49 1.27 -1.77
N ALA A 98 11.36 0.96 -2.72
CA ALA A 98 12.78 1.18 -2.62
C ALA A 98 13.37 1.73 -3.91
N VAL A 99 14.49 2.42 -3.76
CA VAL A 99 15.35 2.88 -4.85
C VAL A 99 16.67 2.14 -4.76
N THR A 100 17.21 1.77 -5.91
CA THR A 100 18.53 1.15 -6.05
C THR A 100 19.33 1.85 -7.14
N ASP A 101 20.60 1.48 -7.26
CA ASP A 101 21.43 1.74 -8.43
C ASP A 101 20.93 1.01 -9.69
N ALA A 102 21.69 1.11 -10.79
CA ALA A 102 21.29 0.71 -12.14
C ALA A 102 21.41 -0.79 -12.45
N ASP A 103 21.98 -1.62 -11.55
CA ASP A 103 22.14 -3.07 -11.78
C ASP A 103 21.78 -3.91 -10.54
N PRO A 104 20.55 -3.77 -10.01
CA PRO A 104 20.11 -4.50 -8.84
C PRO A 104 19.81 -5.97 -9.21
N THR A 105 19.96 -6.87 -8.24
CA THR A 105 19.41 -8.22 -8.37
C THR A 105 17.91 -8.16 -8.07
N VAL A 106 17.12 -7.87 -9.11
CA VAL A 106 15.66 -7.64 -9.05
C VAL A 106 14.91 -8.61 -8.12
N GLY A 107 15.19 -9.91 -8.25
CA GLY A 107 14.52 -10.95 -7.45
C GLY A 107 14.79 -10.84 -5.95
N LEU A 108 16.01 -10.43 -5.55
CA LEU A 108 16.38 -10.25 -4.15
C LEU A 108 15.72 -9.00 -3.57
N VAL A 109 15.76 -7.89 -4.30
CA VAL A 109 15.11 -6.64 -3.86
C VAL A 109 13.61 -6.87 -3.62
N PHE A 110 12.91 -7.55 -4.53
CA PHE A 110 11.51 -7.89 -4.31
C PHE A 110 11.27 -8.84 -3.14
N TYR A 111 12.19 -9.79 -2.89
CA TYR A 111 12.09 -10.68 -1.73
C TYR A 111 12.19 -9.89 -0.42
N ASP A 112 13.18 -8.99 -0.33
CA ASP A 112 13.41 -8.18 0.86
C ASP A 112 12.21 -7.24 1.10
N LEU A 113 11.73 -6.54 0.06
CA LEU A 113 10.55 -5.67 0.19
C LEU A 113 9.28 -6.41 0.62
N LYS A 114 9.06 -7.63 0.12
CA LYS A 114 7.92 -8.46 0.57
C LYS A 114 8.06 -8.88 2.02
N THR A 115 9.29 -9.13 2.48
CA THR A 115 9.59 -9.45 3.88
C THR A 115 9.32 -8.24 4.77
N THR A 116 9.81 -7.05 4.39
CA THR A 116 9.51 -5.79 5.07
C THR A 116 8.01 -5.49 5.13
N LEU A 117 7.29 -5.68 4.01
CA LEU A 117 5.84 -5.51 3.97
C LEU A 117 5.11 -6.43 4.97
N ARG A 118 5.57 -7.68 5.14
CA ARG A 118 5.02 -8.60 6.15
C ARG A 118 5.24 -8.08 7.57
N ALA A 119 6.46 -7.62 7.88
CA ALA A 119 6.78 -7.06 9.20
C ALA A 119 5.90 -5.83 9.53
N VAL A 120 5.70 -4.93 8.56
CA VAL A 120 4.80 -3.76 8.72
C VAL A 120 3.36 -4.20 9.01
N ARG A 121 2.85 -5.21 8.31
CA ARG A 121 1.50 -5.74 8.52
C ARG A 121 1.33 -6.37 9.90
N GLU A 122 2.31 -7.15 10.33
CA GLU A 122 2.31 -7.81 11.64
C GLU A 122 2.35 -6.79 12.78
N ALA A 123 3.18 -5.75 12.65
CA ALA A 123 3.22 -4.64 13.59
C ALA A 123 1.87 -3.92 13.70
N HIS A 124 1.23 -3.65 12.55
CA HIS A 124 -0.09 -3.03 12.52
C HIS A 124 -1.16 -3.92 13.18
N ALA A 125 -1.18 -5.22 12.85
CA ALA A 125 -2.13 -6.17 13.42
C ALA A 125 -1.98 -6.33 14.94
N GLY A 126 -0.75 -6.41 15.45
CA GLY A 126 -0.46 -6.47 16.88
C GLY A 126 -0.94 -5.23 17.64
N SER A 127 -0.78 -4.05 17.05
CA SER A 127 -1.28 -2.79 17.63
C SER A 127 -2.81 -2.74 17.71
N ASN A 128 -3.51 -3.29 16.72
CA ASN A 128 -4.97 -3.31 16.66
C ASN A 128 -5.57 -4.41 17.57
N GLY A 129 -4.89 -5.55 17.70
CA GLY A 129 -5.27 -6.63 18.62
C GLY A 129 -5.11 -6.23 20.10
N ALA A 130 -4.04 -5.52 20.45
CA ALA A 130 -3.84 -4.99 21.81
C ALA A 130 -4.92 -3.96 22.19
N ALA A 131 -5.37 -3.12 21.25
CA ALA A 131 -6.45 -2.17 21.48
C ALA A 131 -7.82 -2.84 21.69
N ARG A 132 -8.07 -3.99 21.04
CA ARG A 132 -9.33 -4.75 21.19
C ARG A 132 -9.38 -5.60 22.47
N ASN A 133 -8.22 -5.99 23.00
CA ASN A 133 -8.11 -6.81 24.21
C ASN A 133 -8.03 -5.96 25.51
N GLY A 134 -8.14 -4.63 25.40
CA GLY A 134 -8.21 -3.70 26.54
C GLY A 134 -9.62 -3.52 27.13
N ALA A 135 -10.66 -4.14 26.57
CA ALA A 135 -11.94 -4.28 27.24
C ALA A 135 -11.82 -5.37 28.31
N ALA A 136 -11.90 -4.97 29.58
CA ALA A 136 -11.81 -5.83 30.75
C ALA A 136 -12.68 -7.11 30.59
N PRO A 137 -12.26 -8.26 31.15
CA PRO A 137 -13.06 -9.47 31.10
C PRO A 137 -14.34 -9.25 31.90
N VAL A 138 -15.44 -8.98 31.20
CA VAL A 138 -16.78 -9.09 31.77
C VAL A 138 -17.00 -10.58 32.03
N GLY A 139 -16.97 -10.95 33.31
CA GLY A 139 -17.25 -12.32 33.75
C GLY A 139 -18.63 -12.73 33.26
N VAL A 140 -18.67 -13.65 32.30
CA VAL A 140 -19.91 -14.27 31.86
C VAL A 140 -20.19 -15.47 32.78
N VAL A 141 -21.23 -15.32 33.59
CA VAL A 141 -21.88 -16.42 34.29
C VAL A 141 -22.93 -17.04 33.36
N SER A 142 -22.87 -18.35 33.20
CA SER A 142 -23.80 -19.16 32.42
C SER A 142 -24.98 -19.63 33.28
N THR A 143 -26.22 -19.48 32.78
CA THR A 143 -27.43 -20.32 33.04
C THR A 143 -28.48 -19.95 31.99
N SER A 144 -28.75 -20.75 30.95
CA SER A 144 -29.63 -21.93 30.86
C SER A 144 -31.10 -21.65 30.45
N THR A 145 -31.46 -22.17 29.27
CA THR A 145 -32.66 -22.97 28.93
C THR A 145 -34.03 -22.33 28.64
N GLY A 146 -34.54 -22.67 27.43
CA GLY A 146 -35.95 -22.82 27.03
C GLY A 146 -36.58 -21.59 26.38
N ASP A 147 -37.52 -21.65 25.43
CA ASP A 147 -38.15 -22.67 24.60
C ASP A 147 -39.08 -21.89 23.62
N ASP A 148 -39.33 -22.48 22.46
CA ASP A 148 -40.56 -22.45 21.65
C ASP A 148 -41.00 -21.26 20.75
N SER A 149 -41.24 -21.68 19.50
CA SER A 149 -42.37 -21.41 18.58
C SER A 149 -42.56 -20.10 17.80
N THR A 150 -42.45 -20.30 16.47
CA THR A 150 -43.36 -19.97 15.35
C THR A 150 -43.90 -18.54 15.15
N ALA A 151 -43.65 -17.98 13.95
CA ALA A 151 -44.71 -17.59 12.99
C ALA A 151 -44.12 -17.06 11.67
N SER A 152 -44.76 -17.50 10.59
CA SER A 152 -44.68 -17.12 9.19
C SER A 152 -45.11 -15.67 8.89
N GLY A 153 -44.62 -15.11 7.78
CA GLY A 153 -45.15 -13.90 7.16
C GLY A 153 -44.47 -13.62 5.81
N ASP A 154 -45.24 -13.82 4.75
CA ASP A 154 -44.94 -13.63 3.33
C ASP A 154 -44.86 -12.14 2.89
N ASP A 155 -44.60 -11.96 1.58
CA ASP A 155 -44.89 -10.79 0.72
C ASP A 155 -43.86 -9.63 0.74
N ASP A 156 -43.49 -8.95 -0.35
CA ASP A 156 -43.65 -9.04 -1.81
C ASP A 156 -42.72 -7.91 -2.36
N SER A 157 -41.86 -8.16 -3.35
CA SER A 157 -41.92 -7.66 -4.74
C SER A 157 -41.56 -6.17 -5.05
N ALA A 158 -41.16 -5.97 -6.32
CA ALA A 158 -40.90 -4.72 -7.09
C ALA A 158 -39.47 -4.09 -7.00
N THR A 159 -38.56 -4.32 -7.96
CA THR A 159 -38.40 -3.75 -9.33
C THR A 159 -38.12 -2.24 -9.40
N ALA A 160 -36.97 -1.84 -9.97
CA ALA A 160 -36.89 -0.88 -11.10
C ALA A 160 -35.44 -0.63 -11.55
N SER A 161 -35.27 -0.56 -12.86
CA SER A 161 -34.08 -0.24 -13.66
C SER A 161 -33.98 1.25 -14.01
N ALA A 162 -32.76 1.74 -14.28
CA ALA A 162 -32.37 2.73 -15.33
C ALA A 162 -30.84 2.91 -15.20
N ALA A 163 -29.96 2.70 -16.19
CA ALA A 163 -29.82 3.27 -17.54
C ALA A 163 -29.43 4.76 -17.55
N ASP A 164 -28.59 5.13 -18.54
CA ASP A 164 -27.97 6.44 -18.89
C ASP A 164 -26.52 6.66 -18.37
N ASP A 165 -25.55 7.22 -19.12
CA ASP A 165 -25.45 7.65 -20.52
C ASP A 165 -23.95 7.97 -20.82
N SER A 166 -23.66 8.25 -22.08
CA SER A 166 -22.46 8.13 -22.90
C SER A 166 -21.46 9.30 -22.88
N SER A 167 -20.26 9.03 -23.45
CA SER A 167 -19.29 9.98 -24.09
C SER A 167 -18.60 11.05 -23.23
N SER A 168 -17.44 11.64 -23.54
CA SER A 168 -16.42 11.65 -24.62
C SER A 168 -15.14 12.19 -23.94
N GLY A 169 -13.93 11.71 -24.20
CA GLY A 169 -13.07 12.19 -25.28
C GLY A 169 -12.55 13.63 -25.06
N GLU A 170 -11.29 13.80 -24.61
CA GLU A 170 -10.38 14.90 -25.04
C GLU A 170 -8.98 14.68 -24.38
N SER A 171 -7.97 14.21 -25.11
CA SER A 171 -6.88 14.97 -25.78
C SER A 171 -5.77 15.49 -24.84
N ALA A 172 -4.57 14.95 -25.07
CA ALA A 172 -3.35 15.12 -24.27
C ALA A 172 -2.60 16.43 -24.56
N PRO A 173 -1.92 17.04 -23.56
CA PRO A 173 -0.88 18.02 -23.81
C PRO A 173 0.52 17.36 -23.92
N LYS A 174 1.25 17.72 -24.96
CA LYS A 174 2.65 17.31 -25.21
C LYS A 174 3.62 17.96 -24.20
N PRO A 175 4.60 17.24 -23.64
CA PRO A 175 5.63 17.90 -22.82
C PRO A 175 6.68 18.61 -23.68
N ALA A 176 7.07 19.79 -23.19
CA ALA A 176 8.04 20.68 -23.78
C ALA A 176 9.48 20.13 -23.69
N LYS A 177 10.22 20.36 -24.76
CA LYS A 177 11.62 20.00 -24.98
C LYS A 177 12.54 20.97 -24.24
N TRP A 178 13.08 20.57 -23.09
CA TRP A 178 14.09 21.35 -22.37
C TRP A 178 15.50 21.05 -22.90
N ARG A 179 16.14 22.06 -23.49
CA ARG A 179 17.54 22.01 -23.95
C ARG A 179 18.47 21.99 -22.73
N ARG A 180 19.30 20.96 -22.58
CA ARG A 180 20.44 20.99 -21.66
C ARG A 180 21.64 21.67 -22.34
N ARG A 181 22.22 22.65 -21.64
CA ARG A 181 23.54 23.22 -21.92
C ARG A 181 24.55 22.37 -21.15
N ASN A 182 25.53 21.82 -21.86
CA ASN A 182 26.66 21.15 -21.26
C ASN A 182 27.64 22.18 -20.69
N LYS A 183 28.20 21.87 -19.52
CA LYS A 183 29.54 22.29 -19.15
C LYS A 183 30.24 21.10 -18.52
#